data_AF-A0A8H5MYH5-F1
#
_entry.id   AF-A0A8H5MYH5-F1
#
_cell.length_a   1.000
_cell.length_b   1.000
_cell.length_c   1.000
_cell.angle_alpha   90.00
_cell.angle_beta   90.00
_cell.angle_gamma   90.00
#
_symmetry.space_group_name_H-M   'P 1'
#
loop_
_entity.id
_entity.type
_entity.pdbx_description
1 polymer ?
#
loop_
_entity_poly.entity_id
_entity_poly.type
_entity_poly.pdbx_seq_one_letter_code
_entity_poly.pdbx_strand_id
1 'polypeptide(L)'
;MPSDIFNWLPPETHINIVKNLNIQAYQDLFRDIRSFISASPTARRYFYANQFASFVRPHIQNIGKIFGDQALVPLAVILLQVRKVRAKTRGLTSLQIEQHIRPYLDAFTRFENSEPEEEWKEDLGCITALISMNREFDDIWHEVDHYIWKMYYWRTVRPRPDYDPPPSSYRSTVINHFLRYDLYCQLGCHGEDKLFAENEYVKELESHLYKLMPSTNGRRMGRLNMLCLMKDILHSILRSIDGEINYVGDRRRERNQVDDIMRQGGTPEFVMERLRECRFKSRHARDTKLFLDHLCLQGSPLVLYLKQLGKSARKACILDMFFKITTEKLQLQAKAGMRMSTRSATKRESIYSSLTLS
;
A
#
# COMPACT_ATOMS: atom_id res chain seq x y z
N MET A 1 -13.80 -38.93 22.00
CA MET A 1 -12.60 -38.08 21.84
C MET A 1 -12.00 -38.38 20.48
N PRO A 2 -11.65 -37.40 19.63
CA PRO A 2 -10.97 -37.71 18.38
C PRO A 2 -9.57 -38.21 18.73
N SER A 3 -9.29 -39.46 18.41
CA SER A 3 -7.97 -40.09 18.54
C SER A 3 -6.99 -39.34 17.64
N ASP A 4 -5.95 -38.74 18.23
CA ASP A 4 -4.85 -38.13 17.48
C ASP A 4 -4.17 -39.22 16.64
N ILE A 5 -4.46 -39.23 15.34
CA ILE A 5 -4.01 -40.24 14.37
C ILE A 5 -2.47 -40.27 14.32
N PHE A 6 -1.82 -39.18 14.73
CA PHE A 6 -0.37 -39.04 14.74
C PHE A 6 0.28 -39.68 15.97
N ASN A 7 -0.44 -39.97 17.05
CA ASN A 7 0.13 -40.63 18.24
C ASN A 7 0.58 -42.07 17.99
N TRP A 8 0.08 -42.68 16.91
CA TRP A 8 0.36 -44.07 16.55
C TRP A 8 1.54 -44.20 15.58
N LEU A 9 2.06 -43.09 15.08
CA LEU A 9 3.19 -43.11 14.15
C LEU A 9 4.51 -43.26 14.92
N PRO A 10 5.47 -44.03 14.36
CA PRO A 10 6.81 -44.13 14.91
C PRO A 10 7.51 -42.76 15.00
N PRO A 11 8.35 -42.52 16.01
CA PRO A 11 9.13 -41.28 16.14
C PRO A 11 9.94 -40.93 14.88
N GLU A 12 10.48 -41.92 14.16
CA GLU A 12 11.20 -41.68 12.90
C GLU A 12 10.28 -41.10 11.81
N THR A 13 9.01 -41.52 11.79
CA THR A 13 8.01 -40.98 10.87
C THR A 13 7.64 -39.54 11.22
N HIS A 14 7.55 -39.19 12.51
CA HIS A 14 7.37 -37.79 12.93
C HIS A 14 8.55 -36.91 12.46
N ILE A 15 9.77 -37.39 12.67
CA ILE A 15 10.99 -36.69 12.24
C ILE A 15 11.02 -36.54 10.71
N ASN A 16 10.62 -37.56 9.96
CA ASN A 16 10.56 -37.50 8.50
C ASN A 16 9.45 -36.58 7.98
N ILE A 17 8.29 -36.51 8.64
CA ILE A 17 7.24 -35.53 8.32
C ILE A 17 7.79 -34.12 8.51
N VAL A 18 8.42 -33.83 9.65
CA VAL A 18 9.04 -32.52 9.92
C VAL A 18 10.17 -32.19 8.94
N LYS A 19 11.00 -33.18 8.56
CA LYS A 19 12.07 -33.00 7.57
C LYS A 19 11.56 -32.80 6.14
N ASN A 20 10.47 -33.46 5.75
CA ASN A 20 9.88 -33.36 4.41
C ASN A 20 8.96 -32.14 4.25
N LEU A 21 8.43 -31.60 5.36
CA LEU A 21 7.86 -30.25 5.47
C LEU A 21 8.92 -29.14 5.31
N ASN A 22 10.11 -29.44 4.77
CA ASN A 22 11.17 -28.47 4.49
C ASN A 22 11.37 -28.28 2.97
N ILE A 23 10.65 -29.02 2.12
CA ILE A 23 10.94 -29.11 0.69
C ILE A 23 9.68 -28.83 -0.13
N GLN A 24 9.75 -27.73 -0.90
CA GLN A 24 8.84 -27.26 -1.97
C GLN A 24 7.62 -26.42 -1.56
N ALA A 25 7.62 -25.17 -2.06
CA ALA A 25 6.62 -24.10 -1.93
C ALA A 25 6.49 -23.43 -0.54
N TYR A 26 7.34 -22.43 -0.29
CA TYR A 26 7.48 -21.69 0.98
C TYR A 26 6.20 -21.11 1.59
N GLN A 27 5.16 -20.78 0.81
CA GLN A 27 3.90 -20.25 1.35
C GLN A 27 2.91 -21.35 1.76
N ASP A 28 2.88 -22.45 1.01
CA ASP A 28 2.03 -23.61 1.34
C ASP A 28 2.59 -24.38 2.54
N LEU A 29 3.93 -24.42 2.67
CA LEU A 29 4.63 -25.02 3.79
C LEU A 29 4.23 -24.47 5.16
N PHE A 30 4.12 -23.15 5.32
CA PHE A 30 3.70 -22.55 6.59
C PHE A 30 2.22 -22.79 6.91
N ARG A 31 1.37 -22.90 5.88
CA ARG A 31 -0.04 -23.27 6.04
C ARG A 31 -0.15 -24.73 6.49
N ASP A 32 0.64 -25.61 5.91
CA ASP A 32 0.61 -27.04 6.19
C ASP A 32 1.22 -27.35 7.56
N ILE A 33 2.25 -26.60 7.99
CA ILE A 33 2.83 -26.72 9.33
C ILE A 33 1.89 -26.16 10.41
N ARG A 34 1.23 -25.02 10.16
CA ARG A 34 0.19 -24.51 11.07
C ARG A 34 -0.99 -25.47 11.18
N SER A 35 -1.40 -26.05 10.06
CA SER A 35 -2.47 -27.05 10.01
C SER A 35 -2.07 -28.33 10.72
N PHE A 36 -0.80 -28.73 10.60
CA PHE A 36 -0.23 -29.90 11.29
C PHE A 36 -0.17 -29.68 12.81
N ILE A 37 0.32 -28.53 13.26
CA ILE A 37 0.37 -28.16 14.69
C ILE A 37 -1.04 -28.04 15.28
N SER A 38 -2.01 -27.50 14.53
CA SER A 38 -3.39 -27.36 15.01
C SER A 38 -4.16 -28.69 15.01
N ALA A 39 -3.85 -29.59 14.08
CA ALA A 39 -4.50 -30.89 13.97
C ALA A 39 -3.95 -31.95 14.95
N SER A 40 -2.72 -31.82 15.45
CA SER A 40 -2.10 -32.81 16.36
C SER A 40 -1.68 -32.20 17.70
N PRO A 41 -2.37 -32.56 18.80
CA PRO A 41 -1.92 -32.29 20.17
C PRO A 41 -0.48 -32.73 20.46
N THR A 42 -0.01 -33.84 19.87
CA THR A 42 1.37 -34.32 20.06
C THR A 42 2.39 -33.53 19.28
N ALA A 43 2.09 -33.15 18.02
CA ALA A 43 2.92 -32.20 17.30
C ALA A 43 3.00 -30.88 18.08
N ARG A 44 1.87 -30.36 18.56
CA ARG A 44 1.83 -29.15 19.40
C ARG A 44 2.74 -29.29 20.64
N ARG A 45 2.65 -30.39 21.39
CA ARG A 45 3.52 -30.63 22.56
C ARG A 45 4.98 -30.74 22.16
N TYR A 46 5.30 -31.45 21.08
CA TYR A 46 6.67 -31.60 20.57
C TYR A 46 7.28 -30.25 20.16
N PHE A 47 6.54 -29.40 19.43
CA PHE A 47 7.02 -28.08 19.00
C PHE A 47 7.13 -27.09 20.17
N TYR A 48 6.22 -27.15 21.14
CA TYR A 48 6.34 -26.35 22.37
C TYR A 48 7.51 -26.82 23.25
N ALA A 49 7.76 -28.13 23.36
CA ALA A 49 8.80 -28.69 24.22
C ALA A 49 10.22 -28.61 23.61
N ASN A 50 10.35 -28.79 22.30
CA ASN A 50 11.66 -28.83 21.61
C ASN A 50 12.09 -27.48 21.02
N GLN A 51 11.69 -26.39 21.69
CA GLN A 51 12.04 -25.01 21.38
C GLN A 51 11.63 -24.63 19.95
N PHE A 52 10.50 -23.93 19.84
CA PHE A 52 10.05 -23.21 18.63
C PHE A 52 11.22 -22.56 17.85
N ALA A 53 12.24 -22.07 18.58
CA ALA A 53 13.49 -21.54 18.07
C ALA A 53 14.22 -22.42 17.03
N SER A 54 14.26 -23.76 17.17
CA SER A 54 15.02 -24.63 16.27
C SER A 54 14.41 -24.71 14.86
N PHE A 55 13.08 -24.74 14.77
CA PHE A 55 12.30 -24.73 13.53
C PHE A 55 12.23 -23.33 12.91
N VAL A 56 12.19 -22.30 13.74
CA VAL A 56 12.04 -20.91 13.30
C VAL A 56 13.36 -20.29 12.83
N ARG A 57 14.50 -20.74 13.36
CA ARG A 57 15.85 -20.20 13.07
C ARG A 57 16.22 -20.13 11.59
N PRO A 58 15.95 -21.14 10.73
CA PRO A 58 16.17 -21.03 9.28
C PRO A 58 15.35 -19.89 8.64
N HIS A 59 14.17 -19.59 9.19
CA HIS A 59 13.30 -18.52 8.69
C HIS A 59 13.74 -17.13 9.14
N ILE A 60 14.32 -17.01 10.35
CA ILE A 60 14.95 -15.75 10.82
C ILE A 60 16.10 -15.33 9.88
N GLN A 61 16.87 -16.28 9.35
CA GLN A 61 17.91 -15.97 8.37
C GLN A 61 17.34 -15.36 7.08
N ASN A 62 16.16 -15.83 6.65
CA ASN A 62 15.48 -15.26 5.48
C ASN A 62 14.97 -13.85 5.75
N ILE A 63 14.50 -13.56 6.97
CA ILE A 63 14.16 -12.19 7.37
C ILE A 63 15.38 -11.28 7.22
N GLY A 64 16.56 -11.71 7.69
CA GLY A 64 17.80 -10.95 7.48
C GLY A 64 18.08 -10.65 6.00
N LYS A 65 17.86 -11.62 5.11
CA LYS A 65 18.04 -11.44 3.65
C LYS A 65 17.02 -10.50 3.02
N ILE A 66 15.75 -10.58 3.45
CA ILE A 66 14.66 -9.77 2.91
C ILE A 66 14.86 -8.30 3.25
N PHE A 67 15.15 -8.01 4.53
CA PHE A 67 15.25 -6.65 5.05
C PHE A 67 16.64 -6.03 4.83
N GLY A 68 17.69 -6.85 4.68
CA GLY A 68 19.09 -6.41 4.60
C GLY A 68 19.66 -5.93 5.93
N ASP A 69 18.80 -5.35 6.79
CA ASP A 69 19.09 -4.96 8.17
C ASP A 69 18.00 -5.50 9.10
N GLN A 70 18.38 -6.38 10.03
CA GLN A 70 17.46 -6.96 11.00
C GLN A 70 16.92 -5.94 12.01
N ALA A 71 17.59 -4.80 12.20
CA ALA A 71 17.09 -3.72 13.06
C ALA A 71 15.78 -3.11 12.54
N LEU A 72 15.43 -3.31 11.27
CA LEU A 72 14.18 -2.84 10.68
C LEU A 72 12.98 -3.75 10.97
N VAL A 73 13.22 -4.96 11.49
CA VAL A 73 12.15 -5.95 11.70
C VAL A 73 11.13 -5.49 12.73
N PRO A 74 11.50 -4.96 13.92
CA PRO A 74 10.52 -4.45 14.87
C PRO A 74 9.60 -3.37 14.27
N LEU A 75 10.13 -2.48 13.44
CA LEU A 75 9.34 -1.48 12.72
C LEU A 75 8.29 -2.13 11.79
N ALA A 76 8.66 -3.19 11.09
CA ALA A 76 7.74 -3.94 10.25
C ALA A 76 6.67 -4.69 11.06
N VAL A 77 7.03 -5.20 12.24
CA VAL A 77 6.07 -5.83 13.17
C VAL A 77 5.03 -4.81 13.63
N ILE A 78 5.46 -3.63 14.06
CA ILE A 78 4.56 -2.52 14.44
C ILE A 78 3.63 -2.18 13.27
N LEU A 79 4.18 -2.06 12.05
CA LEU A 79 3.41 -1.76 10.85
C LEU A 79 2.34 -2.84 10.57
N LEU A 80 2.68 -4.12 10.65
CA LEU A 80 1.72 -5.21 10.44
C LEU A 80 0.59 -5.19 11.46
N GLN A 81 0.91 -4.93 12.73
CA GLN A 81 -0.08 -4.85 13.79
C GLN A 81 -1.01 -3.65 13.63
N VAL A 82 -0.47 -2.46 13.33
CA VAL A 82 -1.31 -1.28 13.11
C VAL A 82 -2.18 -1.45 11.86
N ARG A 83 -1.68 -2.05 10.76
CA ARG A 83 -2.49 -2.38 9.58
C ARG A 83 -3.67 -3.29 9.95
N LYS A 84 -3.45 -4.29 10.80
CA LYS A 84 -4.49 -5.21 11.28
C LYS A 84 -5.56 -4.50 12.10
N VAL A 85 -5.17 -3.53 12.94
CA VAL A 85 -6.12 -2.72 13.72
C VAL A 85 -6.86 -1.74 12.80
N ARG A 86 -6.16 -1.04 11.91
CA ARG A 86 -6.73 -0.11 10.93
C ARG A 86 -7.77 -0.77 10.01
N ALA A 87 -7.59 -2.04 9.67
CA ALA A 87 -8.59 -2.80 8.91
C ALA A 87 -9.93 -2.95 9.67
N LYS A 88 -9.90 -2.95 11.01
CA LYS A 88 -11.08 -3.10 11.89
C LYS A 88 -11.70 -1.77 12.30
N THR A 89 -10.99 -0.65 12.16
CA THR A 89 -11.47 0.68 12.56
C THR A 89 -12.16 1.44 11.43
N ARG A 90 -12.63 0.75 10.37
CA ARG A 90 -13.36 1.37 9.27
C ARG A 90 -14.69 1.96 9.76
N GLY A 91 -14.91 3.25 9.51
CA GLY A 91 -16.13 3.95 9.91
C GLY A 91 -16.12 4.51 11.34
N LEU A 92 -15.04 4.33 12.09
CA LEU A 92 -14.86 5.00 13.38
C LEU A 92 -14.43 6.46 13.19
N THR A 93 -14.65 7.28 14.22
CA THR A 93 -14.17 8.67 14.23
C THR A 93 -12.66 8.74 14.45
N SER A 94 -12.04 9.85 14.06
CA SER A 94 -10.60 10.10 14.24
C SER A 94 -10.15 9.89 15.70
N LEU A 95 -10.93 10.37 16.67
CA LEU A 95 -10.65 10.15 18.10
C LEU A 95 -10.70 8.68 18.52
N GLN A 96 -11.71 7.93 18.05
CA GLN A 96 -11.81 6.50 18.34
C GLN A 96 -10.65 5.73 17.70
N ILE A 97 -10.26 6.10 16.49
CA ILE A 97 -9.12 5.51 15.81
C ILE A 97 -7.85 5.74 16.64
N GLU A 98 -7.56 6.99 17.04
CA GLU A 98 -6.40 7.31 17.88
C GLU A 98 -6.33 6.44 19.13
N GLN A 99 -7.44 6.23 19.83
CA GLN A 99 -7.48 5.35 21.01
C GLN A 99 -7.05 3.91 20.69
N HIS A 100 -7.47 3.37 19.54
CA HIS A 100 -7.13 2.00 19.13
C HIS A 100 -5.69 1.88 18.64
N ILE A 101 -5.13 2.93 18.02
CA ILE A 101 -3.79 2.87 17.44
C ILE A 101 -2.68 3.43 18.34
N ARG A 102 -3.03 4.13 19.43
CA ARG A 102 -2.07 4.71 20.39
C ARG A 102 -1.03 3.71 20.91
N PRO A 103 -1.36 2.45 21.27
CA PRO A 103 -0.36 1.49 21.70
C PRO A 103 0.76 1.24 20.67
N TYR A 104 0.46 1.36 19.37
CA TYR A 104 1.45 1.19 18.30
C TYR A 104 2.29 2.45 18.07
N LEU A 105 1.74 3.62 18.36
CA LEU A 105 2.52 4.85 18.42
C LEU A 105 3.50 4.78 19.59
N ASP A 106 3.07 4.31 20.77
CA ASP A 106 3.94 4.12 21.93
C ASP A 106 5.04 3.09 21.64
N ALA A 107 4.70 1.98 20.97
CA ALA A 107 5.67 0.99 20.53
C ALA A 107 6.68 1.56 19.52
N PHE A 108 6.24 2.40 18.58
CA PHE A 108 7.14 3.11 17.66
C PHE A 108 8.07 4.08 18.40
N THR A 109 7.55 4.81 19.38
CA THR A 109 8.36 5.68 20.24
C THR A 109 9.42 4.89 21.02
N ARG A 110 9.11 3.71 21.58
CA ARG A 110 10.11 2.84 22.21
C ARG A 110 11.17 2.35 21.22
N PHE A 111 10.75 2.00 20.01
CA PHE A 111 11.65 1.60 18.93
C PHE A 111 12.66 2.70 18.57
N GLU A 112 12.22 3.96 18.39
CA GLU A 112 13.15 5.08 18.11
C GLU A 112 14.12 5.33 19.27
N ASN A 113 13.68 5.08 20.50
CA ASN A 113 14.51 5.18 21.70
C ASN A 113 15.39 3.92 21.93
N SER A 114 15.55 3.06 20.91
CA SER A 114 16.43 1.89 20.90
C SER A 114 16.06 0.79 21.92
N GLU A 115 14.77 0.59 22.18
CA GLU A 115 14.25 -0.58 22.90
C GLU A 115 13.57 -1.58 21.92
N PRO A 116 14.32 -2.28 21.04
CA PRO A 116 13.71 -3.21 20.11
C PRO A 116 13.27 -4.50 20.81
N GLU A 117 11.98 -4.77 20.82
CA GLU A 117 11.41 -6.04 21.29
C GLU A 117 11.73 -7.17 20.29
N GLU A 118 12.37 -8.26 20.75
CA GLU A 118 12.72 -9.42 19.94
C GLU A 118 11.65 -10.54 19.93
N GLU A 119 10.49 -10.29 20.56
CA GLU A 119 9.40 -11.28 20.73
C GLU A 119 8.92 -11.88 19.40
N TRP A 120 9.10 -11.15 18.28
CA TRP A 120 8.75 -11.63 16.94
C TRP A 120 9.52 -12.88 16.50
N LYS A 121 10.70 -13.16 17.08
CA LYS A 121 11.52 -14.34 16.74
C LYS A 121 10.89 -15.65 17.20
N GLU A 122 9.91 -15.60 18.09
CA GLU A 122 9.21 -16.78 18.63
C GLU A 122 7.84 -17.01 17.96
N ASP A 123 7.28 -16.00 17.29
CA ASP A 123 5.98 -16.08 16.64
C ASP A 123 6.11 -16.43 15.14
N LEU A 124 5.88 -17.71 14.83
CA LEU A 124 5.82 -18.22 13.46
C LEU A 124 4.82 -17.45 12.58
N GLY A 125 3.73 -16.97 13.16
CA GLY A 125 2.74 -16.16 12.45
C GLY A 125 3.23 -14.80 12.06
N CYS A 126 3.94 -14.14 12.97
CA CYS A 126 4.63 -12.89 12.71
C CYS A 126 5.67 -13.08 11.58
N ILE A 127 6.49 -14.13 11.67
CA ILE A 127 7.53 -14.43 10.67
C ILE A 127 6.92 -14.72 9.29
N THR A 128 5.82 -15.47 9.22
CA THR A 128 5.12 -15.72 7.95
C THR A 128 4.63 -14.41 7.32
N ALA A 129 4.11 -13.49 8.14
CA ALA A 129 3.66 -12.19 7.67
C ALA A 129 4.84 -11.32 7.18
N LEU A 130 5.95 -11.30 7.92
CA LEU A 130 7.18 -10.60 7.54
C LEU A 130 7.78 -11.14 6.22
N ILE A 131 7.79 -12.46 6.02
CA ILE A 131 8.22 -13.06 4.74
C ILE A 131 7.30 -12.61 3.60
N SER A 132 5.99 -12.52 3.86
CA SER A 132 5.01 -12.11 2.85
C SER A 132 5.17 -10.64 2.43
N MET A 133 5.71 -9.79 3.31
CA MET A 133 6.04 -8.39 2.97
C MET A 133 7.12 -8.26 1.90
N ASN A 134 7.93 -9.30 1.64
CA ASN A 134 8.97 -9.24 0.62
C ASN A 134 8.41 -8.88 -0.77
N ARG A 135 7.18 -9.30 -1.09
CA ARG A 135 6.52 -8.92 -2.35
C ARG A 135 6.32 -7.40 -2.46
N GLU A 136 5.95 -6.75 -1.36
CA GLU A 136 5.80 -5.28 -1.33
C GLU A 136 7.16 -4.60 -1.53
N PHE A 137 8.22 -5.13 -0.89
CA PHE A 137 9.56 -4.59 -1.03
C PHE A 137 10.12 -4.78 -2.44
N ASP A 138 9.87 -5.92 -3.08
CA ASP A 138 10.30 -6.19 -4.44
C ASP A 138 9.59 -5.26 -5.44
N ASP A 139 8.28 -5.03 -5.27
CA ASP A 139 7.53 -4.09 -6.10
C ASP A 139 8.10 -2.66 -5.97
N ILE A 140 8.35 -2.19 -4.75
CA ILE A 140 8.91 -0.86 -4.50
C ILE A 140 10.34 -0.77 -5.03
N TRP A 141 11.16 -1.79 -4.80
CA TRP A 141 12.53 -1.85 -5.28
C TRP A 141 12.60 -1.81 -6.81
N HIS A 142 11.73 -2.56 -7.51
CA HIS A 142 11.65 -2.53 -8.96
C HIS A 142 11.31 -1.13 -9.48
N GLU A 143 10.40 -0.40 -8.85
CA GLU A 143 10.05 0.96 -9.25
C GLU A 143 11.21 1.93 -9.01
N VAL A 144 11.94 1.78 -7.90
CA VAL A 144 13.16 2.55 -7.62
C VAL A 144 14.25 2.26 -8.65
N ASP A 145 14.54 0.99 -8.90
CA ASP A 145 15.56 0.55 -9.87
C ASP A 145 15.24 1.07 -11.27
N HIS A 146 13.98 0.94 -11.72
CA HIS A 146 13.54 1.47 -13.00
C HIS A 146 13.62 3.00 -13.08
N TYR A 147 13.32 3.72 -11.99
CA TYR A 147 13.49 5.17 -11.93
C TYR A 147 14.96 5.56 -12.05
N ILE A 148 15.84 4.89 -11.30
CA ILE A 148 17.29 5.08 -11.36
C ILE A 148 17.79 4.79 -12.78
N TRP A 149 17.41 3.65 -13.35
CA TRP A 149 17.73 3.25 -14.72
C TRP A 149 17.31 4.30 -15.75
N LYS A 150 16.05 4.77 -15.69
CA LYS A 150 15.56 5.86 -16.54
C LYS A 150 16.43 7.11 -16.38
N MET A 151 16.75 7.52 -15.15
CA MET A 151 17.59 8.70 -14.93
C MET A 151 18.97 8.58 -15.58
N TYR A 152 19.60 7.40 -15.51
CA TYR A 152 20.89 7.15 -16.17
C TYR A 152 20.75 7.08 -17.70
N TYR A 153 19.71 6.43 -18.20
CA TYR A 153 19.43 6.29 -19.63
C TYR A 153 19.13 7.63 -20.31
N TRP A 154 18.26 8.47 -19.72
CA TRP A 154 17.96 9.81 -20.25
C TRP A 154 19.15 10.76 -20.23
N ARG A 155 20.16 10.51 -19.37
CA ARG A 155 21.40 11.30 -19.30
C ARG A 155 22.48 10.82 -20.26
N THR A 156 22.36 9.61 -20.80
CA THR A 156 23.37 9.04 -21.68
C THR A 156 22.71 8.58 -22.98
N VAL A 157 22.90 9.34 -24.06
CA VAL A 157 22.47 8.98 -25.43
C VAL A 157 23.16 7.71 -25.94
N ARG A 158 24.01 7.08 -25.11
CA ARG A 158 24.60 5.76 -25.34
C ARG A 158 24.35 4.90 -24.11
N PRO A 159 23.68 3.74 -24.24
CA PRO A 159 23.58 2.79 -23.13
C PRO A 159 25.00 2.42 -22.70
N ARG A 160 25.37 2.71 -21.44
CA ARG A 160 26.55 2.08 -20.87
C ARG A 160 26.22 0.60 -20.65
N PRO A 161 26.96 -0.34 -21.26
CA PRO A 161 26.74 -1.77 -21.06
C PRO A 161 26.96 -2.20 -19.61
N ASP A 162 27.74 -1.41 -18.86
CA ASP A 162 28.18 -1.72 -17.50
C ASP A 162 27.37 -0.91 -16.47
N TYR A 163 26.06 -1.14 -16.41
CA TYR A 163 25.26 -0.65 -15.29
C TYR A 163 25.42 -1.63 -14.12
N ASP A 164 26.31 -1.28 -13.19
CA ASP A 164 26.35 -1.98 -11.91
C ASP A 164 25.04 -1.67 -11.15
N PRO A 165 24.30 -2.69 -10.70
CA PRO A 165 23.09 -2.48 -9.91
C PRO A 165 23.41 -1.67 -8.65
N PRO A 166 22.44 -0.92 -8.11
CA PRO A 166 22.65 -0.18 -6.86
C PRO A 166 23.16 -1.14 -5.77
N PRO A 167 24.17 -0.76 -4.97
CA PRO A 167 24.68 -1.58 -3.88
C PRO A 167 23.55 -2.12 -2.99
N SER A 168 23.69 -3.34 -2.48
CA SER A 168 22.68 -3.98 -1.62
C SER A 168 22.29 -3.15 -0.39
N SER A 169 23.17 -2.24 0.07
CA SER A 169 22.92 -1.25 1.13
C SER A 169 21.82 -0.22 0.79
N TYR A 170 21.52 0.00 -0.50
CA TYR A 170 20.39 0.83 -0.91
C TYR A 170 19.07 0.13 -0.64
N ARG A 171 19.01 -1.20 -0.69
CA ARG A 171 17.76 -1.95 -0.47
C ARG A 171 17.25 -1.77 0.96
N SER A 172 18.10 -1.93 1.96
CA SER A 172 17.71 -1.71 3.37
C SER A 172 17.30 -0.26 3.62
N THR A 173 17.97 0.71 2.99
CA THR A 173 17.62 2.14 3.06
C THR A 173 16.22 2.40 2.46
N VAL A 174 15.93 1.85 1.27
CA VAL A 174 14.62 1.94 0.63
C VAL A 174 13.54 1.29 1.49
N ILE A 175 13.81 0.10 2.04
CA ILE A 175 12.89 -0.61 2.94
C ILE A 175 12.60 0.23 4.18
N ASN A 176 13.61 0.81 4.83
CA ASN A 176 13.41 1.68 6.00
C ASN A 176 12.48 2.87 5.66
N HIS A 177 12.78 3.59 4.57
CA HIS A 177 11.93 4.70 4.14
C HIS A 177 10.51 4.27 3.77
N PHE A 178 10.35 3.08 3.16
CA PHE A 178 9.04 2.52 2.85
C PHE A 178 8.24 2.21 4.12
N LEU A 179 8.86 1.52 5.09
CA LEU A 179 8.22 1.15 6.36
C LEU A 179 7.77 2.41 7.12
N ARG A 180 8.63 3.42 7.22
CA ARG A 180 8.29 4.70 7.88
C ARG A 180 7.21 5.48 7.13
N TYR A 181 7.26 5.51 5.80
CA TYR A 181 6.21 6.09 4.98
C TYR A 181 4.85 5.44 5.26
N ASP A 182 4.79 4.11 5.23
CA ASP A 182 3.52 3.43 5.39
C ASP A 182 3.03 3.49 6.84
N LEU A 183 3.96 3.46 7.80
CA LEU A 183 3.63 3.67 9.21
C LEU A 183 3.04 5.06 9.44
N TYR A 184 3.57 6.12 8.80
CA TYR A 184 2.94 7.44 8.81
C TYR A 184 1.51 7.39 8.28
N CYS A 185 1.28 6.71 7.15
CA CYS A 185 -0.07 6.58 6.57
C CYS A 185 -1.04 5.89 7.53
N GLN A 186 -0.57 4.88 8.29
CA GLN A 186 -1.41 4.17 9.25
C GLN A 186 -1.62 4.92 10.58
N LEU A 187 -0.59 5.62 11.07
CA LEU A 187 -0.62 6.29 12.37
C LEU A 187 -1.08 7.75 12.31
N GLY A 188 -0.66 8.49 11.29
CA GLY A 188 -0.83 9.94 11.18
C GLY A 188 -1.98 10.38 10.28
N CYS A 189 -2.61 9.48 9.52
CA CYS A 189 -3.63 9.85 8.53
C CYS A 189 -4.97 9.13 8.72
N HIS A 190 -6.07 9.86 8.59
CA HIS A 190 -7.41 9.30 8.40
C HIS A 190 -8.24 10.17 7.45
N GLY A 191 -8.27 9.80 6.17
CA GLY A 191 -8.91 10.64 5.16
C GLY A 191 -8.17 11.97 5.02
N GLU A 192 -8.87 13.09 5.28
CA GLU A 192 -8.25 14.43 5.34
C GLU A 192 -7.74 14.80 6.74
N ASP A 193 -8.08 14.02 7.77
CA ASP A 193 -7.69 14.31 9.15
C ASP A 193 -6.24 13.87 9.43
N LYS A 194 -5.51 14.72 10.15
CA LYS A 194 -4.21 14.39 10.74
C LYS A 194 -4.43 13.84 12.15
N LEU A 195 -4.12 12.57 12.34
CA LEU A 195 -4.15 11.93 13.65
C LEU A 195 -2.90 12.30 14.43
N PHE A 196 -3.05 12.52 15.74
CA PHE A 196 -1.97 12.91 16.65
C PHE A 196 -1.15 14.10 16.12
N ALA A 197 -1.82 15.12 15.56
CA ALA A 197 -1.16 16.21 14.83
C ALA A 197 -0.04 16.92 15.63
N GLU A 198 -0.13 16.95 16.96
CA GLU A 198 0.87 17.56 17.82
C GLU A 198 2.02 16.64 18.26
N ASN A 199 1.92 15.34 18.03
CA ASN A 199 2.92 14.38 18.46
C ASN A 199 4.21 14.48 17.62
N GLU A 200 5.36 14.60 18.29
CA GLU A 200 6.66 14.80 17.65
C GLU A 200 7.10 13.61 16.79
N TYR A 201 6.83 12.37 17.22
CA TYR A 201 7.16 11.16 16.47
C TYR A 201 6.33 11.03 15.19
N VAL A 202 5.07 11.50 15.20
CA VAL A 202 4.25 11.58 13.97
C VAL A 202 4.78 12.65 13.02
N LYS A 203 5.22 13.80 13.53
CA LYS A 203 5.90 14.84 12.72
C LYS A 203 7.22 14.31 12.14
N GLU A 204 7.97 13.50 12.90
CA GLU A 204 9.16 12.83 12.42
C GLU A 204 8.84 11.88 11.26
N LEU A 205 7.85 10.99 11.43
CA LEU A 205 7.37 10.11 10.37
C LEU A 205 6.91 10.88 9.12
N GLU A 206 6.22 12.02 9.28
CA GLU A 206 5.83 12.89 8.16
C GLU A 206 7.06 13.37 7.36
N SER A 207 8.18 13.64 8.04
CA SER A 207 9.42 14.06 7.36
C SER A 207 9.99 12.97 6.43
N HIS A 208 9.74 11.69 6.73
CA HIS A 208 10.21 10.56 5.93
C HIS A 208 9.46 10.42 4.60
N LEU A 209 8.29 11.05 4.44
CA LEU A 209 7.59 11.12 3.15
C LEU A 209 8.48 11.73 2.04
N TYR A 210 9.36 12.66 2.44
CA TYR A 210 10.21 13.43 1.55
C TYR A 210 11.66 12.94 1.51
N LYS A 211 11.94 11.77 2.10
CA LYS A 211 13.26 11.12 2.11
C LYS A 211 13.20 9.80 1.33
N LEU A 212 14.25 9.47 0.58
CA LEU A 212 14.46 8.12 0.03
C LEU A 212 15.93 7.87 -0.33
N MET A 213 16.56 8.81 -1.04
CA MET A 213 17.99 8.77 -1.34
C MET A 213 18.64 10.13 -1.08
N PRO A 214 19.90 10.17 -0.61
CA PRO A 214 20.63 11.42 -0.47
C PRO A 214 20.75 12.11 -1.83
N SER A 215 20.59 13.44 -1.84
CA SER A 215 20.83 14.26 -3.04
C SER A 215 22.28 14.07 -3.46
N THR A 216 22.55 13.31 -4.52
CA THR A 216 23.91 13.20 -5.06
C THR A 216 24.35 14.59 -5.51
N ASN A 217 25.35 15.14 -4.81
CA ASN A 217 26.12 16.35 -5.08
C ASN A 217 25.62 17.23 -6.25
N GLY A 218 24.82 18.24 -5.92
CA GLY A 218 24.77 19.53 -6.62
C GLY A 218 24.11 19.62 -8.01
N ARG A 219 23.65 18.53 -8.65
CA ARG A 219 23.08 18.62 -10.02
C ARG A 219 21.66 18.09 -10.12
N ARG A 220 20.67 18.97 -9.90
CA ARG A 220 19.21 18.82 -10.17
C ARG A 220 18.78 17.35 -10.41
N MET A 221 19.10 16.46 -9.48
CA MET A 221 18.38 15.20 -9.41
C MET A 221 17.03 15.61 -8.85
N GLY A 222 15.95 15.32 -9.56
CA GLY A 222 14.62 15.42 -8.94
C GLY A 222 14.68 14.69 -7.60
N ARG A 223 14.20 15.31 -6.52
CA ARG A 223 14.22 14.71 -5.18
C ARG A 223 13.39 13.43 -5.23
N LEU A 224 14.06 12.29 -5.44
CA LEU A 224 13.42 10.99 -5.31
C LEU A 224 13.10 10.81 -3.83
N ASN A 225 11.83 10.69 -3.53
CA ASN A 225 11.30 10.44 -2.20
C ASN A 225 10.09 9.50 -2.29
N MET A 226 9.67 8.93 -1.17
CA MET A 226 8.59 7.95 -1.18
C MET A 226 7.26 8.51 -1.67
N LEU A 227 6.93 9.76 -1.34
CA LEU A 227 5.70 10.36 -1.83
C LEU A 227 5.70 10.49 -3.37
N CYS A 228 6.83 10.87 -3.96
CA CYS A 228 6.98 10.91 -5.43
C CYS A 228 6.84 9.52 -6.05
N LEU A 229 7.52 8.51 -5.47
CA LEU A 229 7.47 7.13 -5.97
C LEU A 229 6.03 6.58 -5.96
N MET A 230 5.31 6.74 -4.84
CA MET A 230 3.93 6.26 -4.71
C MET A 230 2.99 6.99 -5.67
N LYS A 231 3.20 8.30 -5.88
CA LYS A 231 2.46 9.07 -6.89
C LYS A 231 2.74 8.60 -8.30
N ASP A 232 3.98 8.26 -8.64
CA ASP A 232 4.33 7.77 -9.96
C ASP A 232 3.67 6.41 -10.26
N ILE A 233 3.63 5.51 -9.27
CA ILE A 233 2.91 4.23 -9.36
C ILE A 233 1.41 4.48 -9.62
N LEU A 234 0.78 5.34 -8.81
CA LEU A 234 -0.62 5.70 -8.99
C LEU A 234 -0.87 6.39 -10.32
N HIS A 235 0.04 7.25 -10.76
CA HIS A 235 -0.07 7.95 -12.04
C HIS A 235 0.01 6.98 -13.22
N SER A 236 0.84 5.93 -13.12
CA SER A 236 0.86 4.82 -14.08
C SER A 236 -0.51 4.12 -14.16
N ILE A 237 -1.14 3.86 -13.01
CA ILE A 237 -2.51 3.31 -12.94
C ILE A 237 -3.52 4.24 -13.64
N LEU A 238 -3.45 5.56 -13.40
CA LEU A 238 -4.35 6.52 -14.05
C LEU A 238 -4.15 6.56 -15.57
N ARG A 239 -2.89 6.51 -16.04
CA ARG A 239 -2.60 6.45 -17.48
C ARG A 239 -3.13 5.17 -18.14
N SER A 240 -3.09 4.05 -17.43
CA SER A 240 -3.70 2.81 -17.92
C SER A 240 -5.21 2.99 -18.12
N ILE A 241 -5.90 3.58 -17.15
CA ILE A 241 -7.35 3.82 -17.23
C ILE A 241 -7.68 4.85 -18.32
N ASP A 242 -6.85 5.89 -18.47
CA ASP A 242 -6.98 6.83 -19.57
C ASP A 242 -6.96 6.11 -20.92
N GLY A 243 -6.08 5.13 -21.10
CA GLY A 243 -6.00 4.33 -22.32
C GLY A 243 -7.26 3.50 -22.62
N GLU A 244 -8.05 3.18 -21.60
CA GLU A 244 -9.28 2.38 -21.72
C GLU A 244 -10.53 3.23 -22.01
N ILE A 245 -10.49 4.53 -21.69
CA ILE A 245 -11.62 5.43 -21.94
C ILE A 245 -11.57 5.90 -23.40
N ASN A 246 -12.53 5.45 -24.19
CA ASN A 246 -12.77 5.90 -25.56
C ASN A 246 -13.20 7.38 -25.56
N TYR A 247 -12.22 8.28 -25.59
CA TYR A 247 -12.37 9.74 -25.56
C TYR A 247 -11.59 10.40 -26.68
N VAL A 248 -12.26 11.26 -27.44
CA VAL A 248 -11.66 12.03 -28.54
C VAL A 248 -11.42 13.48 -28.10
N GLY A 249 -10.23 13.72 -27.52
CA GLY A 249 -9.47 14.97 -27.40
C GLY A 249 -10.14 16.35 -27.16
N ASP A 250 -9.70 17.01 -26.09
CA ASP A 250 -9.74 18.46 -25.77
C ASP A 250 -10.99 19.04 -25.07
N ARG A 251 -10.79 20.05 -24.20
CA ARG A 251 -11.83 20.64 -23.30
C ARG A 251 -13.05 21.18 -24.04
N ARG A 252 -12.90 21.63 -25.30
CA ARG A 252 -14.02 22.07 -26.14
C ARG A 252 -14.86 20.89 -26.64
N ARG A 253 -14.28 19.70 -26.82
CA ARG A 253 -14.99 18.48 -27.25
C ARG A 253 -15.67 17.74 -26.10
N GLU A 254 -15.27 18.02 -24.86
CA GLU A 254 -15.95 17.50 -23.66
C GLU A 254 -17.44 17.91 -23.63
N ARG A 255 -17.76 19.19 -23.91
CA ARG A 255 -19.17 19.64 -23.90
C ARG A 255 -20.00 18.93 -24.96
N ASN A 256 -19.46 18.83 -26.17
CA ASN A 256 -20.14 18.17 -27.28
C ASN A 256 -20.40 16.70 -26.95
N GLN A 257 -19.43 16.01 -26.33
CA GLN A 257 -19.61 14.63 -25.91
C GLN A 257 -20.61 14.46 -24.76
N VAL A 258 -20.65 15.39 -23.79
CA VAL A 258 -21.69 15.36 -22.76
C VAL A 258 -23.07 15.48 -23.40
N ASP A 259 -23.24 16.43 -24.34
CA ASP A 259 -24.51 16.59 -25.06
C ASP A 259 -24.82 15.35 -25.92
N ASP A 260 -23.81 14.73 -26.55
CA ASP A 260 -23.97 13.49 -27.32
C ASP A 260 -24.35 12.30 -26.44
N ILE A 261 -23.76 12.15 -25.25
CA ILE A 261 -24.12 11.10 -24.27
C ILE A 261 -25.58 11.27 -23.85
N MET A 262 -26.00 12.51 -23.54
CA MET A 262 -27.38 12.79 -23.16
C MET A 262 -28.37 12.54 -24.31
N ARG A 263 -27.96 12.80 -25.56
CA ARG A 263 -28.78 12.53 -26.76
C ARG A 263 -28.87 11.04 -27.11
N GLN A 264 -27.78 10.29 -26.95
CA GLN A 264 -27.76 8.85 -27.17
C GLN A 264 -28.70 8.13 -26.19
N GLY A 265 -28.84 8.69 -24.97
CA GLY A 265 -29.71 8.13 -23.94
C GLY A 265 -29.23 6.75 -23.48
N GLY A 266 -30.14 6.00 -22.86
CA GLY A 266 -29.85 4.68 -22.30
C GLY A 266 -30.37 4.55 -20.87
N THR A 267 -29.99 3.48 -20.18
CA THR A 267 -30.31 3.36 -18.75
C THR A 267 -29.57 4.44 -17.96
N PRO A 268 -30.14 4.93 -16.84
CA PRO A 268 -29.50 5.93 -16.00
C PRO A 268 -28.07 5.55 -15.60
N GLU A 269 -27.82 4.27 -15.30
CA GLU A 269 -26.51 3.77 -14.89
C GLU A 269 -25.48 3.89 -16.03
N PHE A 270 -25.88 3.53 -17.25
CA PHE A 270 -25.02 3.62 -18.43
C PHE A 270 -24.65 5.08 -18.74
N VAL A 271 -25.65 5.97 -18.71
CA VAL A 271 -25.44 7.41 -18.94
C VAL A 271 -24.49 7.97 -17.87
N MET A 272 -24.70 7.62 -16.60
CA MET A 272 -23.87 8.09 -15.49
C MET A 272 -22.44 7.58 -15.55
N GLU A 273 -22.22 6.31 -15.92
CA GLU A 273 -20.88 5.76 -16.13
C GLU A 273 -20.14 6.52 -17.23
N ARG A 274 -20.79 6.75 -18.38
CA ARG A 274 -20.20 7.48 -19.51
C ARG A 274 -19.87 8.95 -19.17
N LEU A 275 -20.73 9.61 -18.40
CA LEU A 275 -20.47 10.96 -17.91
C LEU A 275 -19.27 11.00 -16.94
N ARG A 276 -19.16 9.99 -16.06
CA ARG A 276 -18.02 9.84 -15.14
C ARG A 276 -16.72 9.62 -15.90
N GLU A 277 -16.70 8.74 -16.90
CA GLU A 277 -15.53 8.53 -17.75
C GLU A 277 -15.10 9.81 -18.49
N CYS A 278 -16.06 10.53 -19.07
CA CYS A 278 -15.81 11.78 -19.78
C CYS A 278 -15.14 12.80 -18.85
N ARG A 279 -15.69 12.99 -17.63
CA ARG A 279 -15.14 13.91 -16.63
C ARG A 279 -13.80 13.46 -16.07
N PHE A 280 -13.59 12.16 -15.88
CA PHE A 280 -12.31 11.64 -15.43
C PHE A 280 -11.22 11.89 -16.48
N LYS A 281 -11.51 11.65 -17.76
CA LYS A 281 -10.53 11.87 -18.84
C LYS A 281 -10.22 13.35 -19.08
N SER A 282 -11.20 14.22 -18.89
CA SER A 282 -11.05 15.69 -19.01
C SER A 282 -10.54 16.37 -17.73
N ARG A 283 -10.21 15.59 -16.68
CA ARG A 283 -9.85 16.09 -15.34
C ARG A 283 -8.76 17.16 -15.38
N HIS A 284 -8.86 18.13 -14.47
CA HIS A 284 -7.83 19.16 -14.35
C HIS A 284 -6.59 18.62 -13.62
N ALA A 285 -5.44 19.25 -13.86
CA ALA A 285 -4.20 18.95 -13.14
C ALA A 285 -4.36 19.12 -11.61
N ARG A 286 -5.20 20.06 -11.16
CA ARG A 286 -5.50 20.27 -9.73
C ARG A 286 -6.27 19.10 -9.12
N ASP A 287 -7.28 18.58 -9.82
CA ASP A 287 -8.07 17.42 -9.38
C ASP A 287 -7.21 16.16 -9.35
N THR A 288 -6.34 16.00 -10.35
CA THR A 288 -5.38 14.88 -10.40
C THR A 288 -4.42 14.95 -9.23
N LYS A 289 -3.85 16.13 -8.94
CA LYS A 289 -2.95 16.32 -7.81
C LYS A 289 -3.64 15.98 -6.48
N LEU A 290 -4.84 16.52 -6.27
CA LEU A 290 -5.64 16.25 -5.08
C LEU A 290 -5.88 14.75 -4.88
N PHE A 291 -6.35 14.08 -5.94
CA PHE A 291 -6.66 12.67 -5.90
C PHE A 291 -5.43 11.82 -5.56
N LEU A 292 -4.29 12.13 -6.19
CA LEU A 292 -3.02 11.45 -5.92
C LEU A 292 -2.52 11.71 -4.50
N ASP A 293 -2.60 12.96 -4.02
CA ASP A 293 -2.22 13.31 -2.65
C ASP A 293 -3.06 12.51 -1.63
N HIS A 294 -4.38 12.44 -1.84
CA HIS A 294 -5.29 11.69 -0.97
C HIS A 294 -5.00 10.18 -0.99
N LEU A 295 -4.84 9.58 -2.18
CA LEU A 295 -4.60 8.14 -2.31
C LEU A 295 -3.26 7.71 -1.75
N CYS A 296 -2.20 8.51 -1.89
CA CYS A 296 -0.89 8.15 -1.34
C CYS A 296 -0.98 7.97 0.18
N LEU A 297 -1.68 8.87 0.87
CA LEU A 297 -1.81 8.86 2.33
C LEU A 297 -2.68 7.71 2.87
N GLN A 298 -3.33 6.92 2.00
CA GLN A 298 -4.01 5.68 2.40
C GLN A 298 -3.03 4.51 2.61
N GLY A 299 -1.76 4.68 2.25
CA GLY A 299 -0.71 3.69 2.46
C GLY A 299 -0.57 2.65 1.34
N SER A 300 0.48 1.83 1.46
CA SER A 300 0.83 0.77 0.50
C SER A 300 -0.29 -0.26 0.24
N PRO A 301 -1.04 -0.74 1.26
CA PRO A 301 -2.06 -1.75 1.04
C PRO A 301 -3.10 -1.37 -0.02
N LEU A 302 -3.49 -0.09 -0.09
CA LEU A 302 -4.42 0.39 -1.11
C LEU A 302 -3.79 0.38 -2.51
N VAL A 303 -2.53 0.84 -2.63
CA VAL A 303 -1.82 0.88 -3.92
C VAL A 303 -1.65 -0.54 -4.48
N LEU A 304 -1.26 -1.49 -3.64
CA LEU A 304 -1.12 -2.89 -4.02
C LEU A 304 -2.46 -3.52 -4.41
N TYR A 305 -3.53 -3.24 -3.66
CA TYR A 305 -4.88 -3.66 -4.01
C TYR A 305 -5.25 -3.16 -5.42
N LEU A 306 -5.03 -1.88 -5.72
CA LEU A 306 -5.33 -1.31 -7.04
C LEU A 306 -4.49 -1.95 -8.16
N LYS A 307 -3.22 -2.28 -7.92
CA LYS A 307 -2.36 -3.02 -8.86
C LYS A 307 -2.90 -4.44 -9.14
N GLN A 308 -3.44 -5.11 -8.13
CA GLN A 308 -3.94 -6.49 -8.25
C GLN A 308 -5.31 -6.60 -8.92
N LEU A 309 -6.12 -5.54 -8.91
CA LEU A 309 -7.41 -5.53 -9.60
C LEU A 309 -7.24 -5.74 -11.11
N GLY A 310 -8.14 -6.55 -11.69
CA GLY A 310 -8.30 -6.65 -13.14
C GLY A 310 -8.74 -5.32 -13.76
N LYS A 311 -8.49 -5.13 -15.06
CA LYS A 311 -8.69 -3.85 -15.78
C LYS A 311 -10.05 -3.19 -15.49
N SER A 312 -11.15 -3.89 -15.74
CA SER A 312 -12.51 -3.35 -15.54
C SER A 312 -12.80 -2.99 -14.08
N ALA A 313 -12.40 -3.85 -13.13
CA ALA A 313 -12.59 -3.60 -11.70
C ALA A 313 -11.75 -2.42 -11.21
N ARG A 314 -10.51 -2.30 -11.71
CA ARG A 314 -9.60 -1.19 -11.39
C ARG A 314 -10.16 0.14 -11.90
N LYS A 315 -10.64 0.17 -13.16
CA LYS A 315 -11.29 1.34 -13.75
C LYS A 315 -12.50 1.78 -12.92
N ALA A 316 -13.42 0.87 -12.62
CA ALA A 316 -14.61 1.19 -11.83
C ALA A 316 -14.25 1.74 -10.44
N CYS A 317 -13.33 1.08 -9.75
CA CYS A 317 -12.84 1.47 -8.42
C CYS A 317 -12.19 2.87 -8.41
N ILE A 318 -11.29 3.14 -9.36
CA ILE A 318 -10.61 4.44 -9.46
C ILE A 318 -11.57 5.56 -9.83
N LEU A 319 -12.51 5.31 -10.76
CA LEU A 319 -13.53 6.30 -11.09
C LEU A 319 -14.34 6.65 -9.85
N ASP A 320 -14.84 5.65 -9.12
CA ASP A 320 -15.63 5.87 -7.91
C ASP A 320 -14.87 6.68 -6.85
N MET A 321 -13.64 6.27 -6.52
CA MET A 321 -12.78 7.00 -5.58
C MET A 321 -12.51 8.44 -6.05
N PHE A 322 -12.22 8.64 -7.33
CA PHE A 322 -11.95 9.96 -7.89
C PHE A 322 -13.14 10.88 -7.74
N PHE A 323 -14.34 10.39 -8.05
CA PHE A 323 -15.56 11.19 -7.92
C PHE A 323 -15.89 11.48 -6.48
N LYS A 324 -15.73 10.51 -5.58
CA LYS A 324 -15.96 10.72 -4.15
C LYS A 324 -15.05 11.83 -3.60
N ILE A 325 -13.73 11.70 -3.79
CA ILE A 325 -12.73 12.64 -3.27
C ILE A 325 -12.89 14.04 -3.88
N THR A 326 -13.10 14.14 -5.19
CA THR A 326 -13.21 15.45 -5.85
C THR A 326 -14.54 16.13 -5.58
N THR A 327 -15.64 15.38 -5.40
CA THR A 327 -16.97 15.96 -5.14
C THR A 327 -17.11 16.39 -3.69
N GLU A 328 -16.62 15.60 -2.72
CA GLU A 328 -16.59 15.98 -1.30
C GLU A 328 -15.86 17.32 -1.11
N LYS A 329 -14.72 17.51 -1.78
CA LYS A 329 -13.97 18.76 -1.72
C LYS A 329 -14.69 19.94 -2.38
N LEU A 330 -15.35 19.73 -3.51
CA LEU A 330 -16.13 20.78 -4.18
C LEU A 330 -17.30 21.24 -3.29
N GLN A 331 -17.96 20.30 -2.60
CA GLN A 331 -19.03 20.62 -1.64
C GLN A 331 -18.49 21.40 -0.44
N LEU A 332 -17.30 21.08 0.07
CA LEU A 332 -16.66 21.84 1.14
C LEU A 332 -16.28 23.27 0.68
N GLN A 333 -15.79 23.43 -0.54
CA GLN A 333 -15.48 24.75 -1.12
C GLN A 333 -16.74 25.60 -1.34
N ALA A 334 -17.84 24.99 -1.79
CA ALA A 334 -19.13 25.65 -1.94
C ALA A 334 -19.70 26.11 -0.58
N LYS A 335 -19.60 25.27 0.47
CA LYS A 335 -19.98 25.64 1.84
C LYS A 335 -19.13 26.77 2.41
N ALA A 336 -17.86 26.86 2.02
CA ALA A 336 -16.95 27.93 2.40
C ALA A 336 -17.13 29.24 1.60
N GLY A 337 -18.17 29.34 0.75
CA GLY A 337 -18.47 30.54 -0.03
C GLY A 337 -17.49 30.84 -1.16
N MET A 338 -16.62 29.89 -1.52
CA MET A 338 -15.69 30.06 -2.64
C MET A 338 -16.42 29.92 -3.98
N ARG A 339 -16.21 30.89 -4.89
CA ARG A 339 -16.76 30.82 -6.25
C ARG A 339 -16.26 29.57 -6.98
N MET A 340 -17.17 28.66 -7.28
CA MET A 340 -16.92 27.48 -8.10
C MET A 340 -16.43 27.89 -9.49
N SER A 341 -15.18 27.53 -9.78
CA SER A 341 -14.50 27.87 -11.01
C SER A 341 -15.06 27.04 -12.17
N THR A 342 -15.95 27.65 -12.95
CA THR A 342 -16.47 27.32 -14.29
C THR A 342 -17.94 26.86 -14.36
N ARG A 343 -18.67 27.49 -15.30
CA ARG A 343 -20.07 27.22 -15.70
C ARG A 343 -20.34 25.75 -16.07
N SER A 344 -19.30 25.00 -16.48
CA SER A 344 -19.40 23.57 -16.79
C SER A 344 -19.44 22.69 -15.55
N ALA A 345 -18.74 23.05 -14.46
CA ALA A 345 -18.78 22.30 -13.21
C ALA A 345 -20.17 22.40 -12.55
N THR A 346 -20.78 23.60 -12.58
CA THR A 346 -22.12 23.86 -12.01
C THR A 346 -23.24 23.15 -12.80
N LYS A 347 -23.15 23.12 -14.15
CA LYS A 347 -24.10 22.33 -14.98
C LYS A 347 -23.94 20.83 -14.75
N ARG A 348 -22.71 20.35 -14.50
CA ARG A 348 -22.43 18.94 -14.16
C ARG A 348 -23.04 18.58 -12.80
N GLU A 349 -22.84 19.39 -11.77
CA GLU A 349 -23.44 19.17 -10.44
C GLU A 349 -24.96 19.08 -10.50
N SER A 350 -25.60 19.92 -11.31
CA SER A 350 -27.05 19.84 -11.52
C SER A 350 -27.48 18.51 -12.16
N ILE A 351 -26.73 18.00 -13.15
CA ILE A 351 -27.03 16.73 -13.84
C ILE A 351 -26.80 15.53 -12.90
N TYR A 352 -25.69 15.53 -12.16
CA TYR A 352 -25.38 14.46 -11.21
C TYR A 352 -26.38 14.43 -10.04
N SER A 353 -26.80 15.60 -9.54
CA SER A 353 -27.77 15.70 -8.44
C SER A 353 -29.19 15.34 -8.87
N SER A 354 -29.59 15.66 -10.11
CA SER A 354 -30.92 15.33 -10.63
C SER A 354 -31.09 13.84 -10.93
N LEU A 355 -30.01 13.13 -11.27
CA LEU A 355 -30.03 11.70 -11.63
C LEU A 355 -29.87 10.76 -10.41
N THR A 356 -29.38 11.26 -9.28
CA THR A 356 -29.31 10.48 -8.02
C THR A 356 -30.54 10.62 -7.13
N LEU A 357 -31.47 11.54 -7.47
CA LEU A 357 -32.71 11.82 -6.73
C LEU A 357 -33.97 11.27 -7.43
N SER A 358 -33.79 10.55 -8.55
CA SER A 358 -34.81 9.77 -9.26
C SER A 358 -34.52 8.29 -9.08
#